data_AF-A0A3B5A9L5-F1
#
_entry.id   AF-A0A3B5A9L5-F1
#
_cell.length_a   1.000
_cell.length_b   1.000
_cell.length_c   1.000
_cell.angle_alpha   90.00
_cell.angle_beta   90.00
_cell.angle_gamma   90.00
#
_symmetry.space_group_name_H-M   'P 1'
#
loop_
_entity.id
_entity.type
_entity.pdbx_description
1 polymer ?
#
loop_
_entity_poly.entity_id
_entity_poly.type
_entity_poly.pdbx_seq_one_letter_code
_entity_poly.pdbx_strand_id
1 'polypeptide(L)'
;PMDPAYPVCAEKVEFLQARWQSDPCYAFYGVDGTTCSILTYLSQIEDFCPHRLGRNHSATSNDSGSAMKFIRSRVERMSERWIQAGLRMNKSQLCCVYLVTCCYKLQVLLYPGALAGSVGQRFEAMVERGGPLGELVQWADLSACLTILGHNLTFSAAPGRGSCPIQRPLTFDLIYTDYHGLAHLQGAMGLAFQHYQCRFRILDSFGTEPAFNLASYAHSHGYKTLWGSWGLQPLQYMTMFPHTPDNSFLGFVSEEAVRKEVREDELEPESYGKERIAVVYGKQDYMWQGKSEYVKVISEELETHATVYQPPGHASNIPSFIRNHGLLTQEHFLRLLRRAKLFVGLGFPYEGPAPIEAIALGCVFLQPRFDPPHSSDNNDFYKGKPTTRQISSQHPYAEEFIGKPYVWTVNVTNSTDIREAVRAILSTESFTPQEFTCVGMLERVHGYITHQNFCSKSVPTWPPESALRVHLGPLGQSCVSVCRRSSLFCEPALFHHLNTLAERLTCTNLPNLFALSFHPWGRHCGLQLEPLLFSCAGSDLSYRRLCPCRAHLPGQVALCPDCL
;
A
#
# COMPACT_ATOMS: atom_id res chain seq x y z
N PRO A 1 -42.76 -15.10 22.09
CA PRO A 1 -42.10 -16.42 22.22
C PRO A 1 -42.87 -17.57 21.56
N MET A 2 -44.21 -17.53 21.55
CA MET A 2 -45.06 -18.62 21.04
C MET A 2 -45.61 -18.32 19.63
N ASP A 3 -44.77 -17.80 18.74
CA ASP A 3 -45.16 -17.58 17.34
C ASP A 3 -44.95 -18.88 16.55
N PRO A 4 -45.98 -19.44 15.88
CA PRO A 4 -45.84 -20.67 15.11
C PRO A 4 -44.80 -20.59 13.99
N ALA A 5 -44.49 -19.40 13.47
CA ALA A 5 -43.45 -19.20 12.46
C ALA A 5 -42.02 -19.26 13.04
N TYR A 6 -41.87 -19.18 14.37
CA TYR A 6 -40.59 -19.20 15.08
C TYR A 6 -40.63 -20.24 16.23
N PRO A 7 -40.70 -21.55 15.90
CA PRO A 7 -40.99 -22.60 16.87
C PRO A 7 -39.90 -22.77 17.94
N VAL A 8 -38.68 -22.32 17.67
CA VAL A 8 -37.53 -22.40 18.59
C VAL A 8 -37.36 -21.16 19.47
N CYS A 9 -38.19 -20.12 19.29
CA CYS A 9 -38.07 -18.87 20.04
C CYS A 9 -38.20 -19.09 21.55
N ALA A 10 -39.20 -19.87 21.98
CA ALA A 10 -39.46 -20.11 23.41
C ALA A 10 -38.28 -20.83 24.10
N GLU A 11 -37.75 -21.88 23.46
CA GLU A 11 -36.62 -22.66 23.96
C GLU A 11 -35.34 -21.80 24.06
N LYS A 12 -35.08 -20.96 23.05
CA LYS A 12 -33.93 -20.04 23.03
C LYS A 12 -34.02 -18.95 24.10
N VAL A 13 -35.22 -18.43 24.37
CA VAL A 13 -35.45 -17.48 25.46
C VAL A 13 -35.12 -18.12 26.81
N GLU A 14 -35.59 -19.34 27.03
CA GLU A 14 -35.33 -20.10 28.27
C GLU A 14 -33.84 -20.40 28.44
N PHE A 15 -33.15 -20.78 27.36
CA PHE A 15 -31.71 -20.98 27.36
C PHE A 15 -30.95 -19.71 27.79
N LEU A 16 -31.25 -18.56 27.20
CA LEU A 16 -30.55 -17.31 27.53
C LEU A 16 -30.93 -16.79 28.91
N GLN A 17 -32.14 -17.01 29.40
CA GLN A 17 -32.49 -16.68 30.79
C GLN A 17 -31.59 -17.39 31.79
N ALA A 18 -31.22 -18.65 31.51
CA ALA A 18 -30.35 -19.43 32.38
C ALA A 18 -28.85 -19.20 32.13
N ARG A 19 -28.44 -18.81 30.91
CA ARG A 19 -27.03 -18.87 30.49
C ARG A 19 -26.49 -17.64 29.77
N TRP A 20 -27.18 -16.50 29.76
CA TRP A 20 -26.66 -15.29 29.10
C TRP A 20 -25.34 -14.77 29.69
N GLN A 21 -24.95 -15.18 30.91
CA GLN A 21 -23.65 -14.81 31.49
C GLN A 21 -22.52 -15.77 31.09
N SER A 22 -22.84 -16.87 30.40
CA SER A 22 -21.85 -17.87 29.97
C SER A 22 -20.92 -17.37 28.87
N ASP A 23 -21.34 -16.34 28.14
CA ASP A 23 -20.54 -15.65 27.13
C ASP A 23 -20.71 -14.13 27.31
N PRO A 24 -19.62 -13.36 27.50
CA PRO A 24 -19.67 -11.90 27.56
C PRO A 24 -20.34 -11.23 26.35
N CYS A 25 -20.47 -11.95 25.22
CA CYS A 25 -21.13 -11.46 24.01
C CYS A 25 -22.58 -11.05 24.25
N TYR A 26 -23.34 -11.77 25.09
CA TYR A 26 -24.75 -11.46 25.33
C TYR A 26 -24.90 -10.09 26.04
N ALA A 27 -24.07 -9.85 27.05
CA ALA A 27 -24.02 -8.56 27.76
C ALA A 27 -23.63 -7.41 26.82
N PHE A 28 -22.69 -7.65 25.90
CA PHE A 28 -22.28 -6.67 24.88
C PHE A 28 -23.43 -6.25 23.95
N TYR A 29 -24.33 -7.17 23.61
CA TYR A 29 -25.55 -6.87 22.83
C TYR A 29 -26.71 -6.31 23.67
N GLY A 30 -26.47 -5.95 24.92
CA GLY A 30 -27.48 -5.38 25.81
C GLY A 30 -28.41 -6.42 26.43
N VAL A 31 -28.06 -7.72 26.40
CA VAL A 31 -28.75 -8.74 27.20
C VAL A 31 -28.37 -8.53 28.66
N ASP A 32 -29.36 -8.16 29.46
CA ASP A 32 -29.23 -7.88 30.90
C ASP A 32 -29.91 -8.94 31.78
N GLY A 33 -30.32 -10.05 31.17
CA GLY A 33 -31.07 -11.13 31.81
C GLY A 33 -32.59 -10.91 31.84
N THR A 34 -33.09 -9.75 31.43
CA THR A 34 -34.53 -9.54 31.28
C THR A 34 -35.07 -10.25 30.03
N THR A 35 -36.30 -10.77 30.11
CA THR A 35 -36.95 -11.40 28.96
C THR A 35 -37.07 -10.45 27.76
N CYS A 36 -37.16 -9.14 28.00
CA CYS A 36 -37.26 -8.13 26.95
C CYS A 36 -35.94 -7.96 26.19
N SER A 37 -34.80 -7.86 26.90
CA SER A 37 -33.48 -7.78 26.26
C SER A 37 -33.13 -9.07 25.54
N ILE A 38 -33.47 -10.23 26.11
CA ILE A 38 -33.32 -11.55 25.49
C ILE A 38 -34.16 -11.67 24.22
N LEU A 39 -35.45 -11.29 24.25
CA LEU A 39 -36.30 -11.31 23.06
C LEU A 39 -35.83 -10.31 22.00
N THR A 40 -35.29 -9.16 22.41
CA THR A 40 -34.71 -8.16 21.48
C THR A 40 -33.47 -8.73 20.81
N TYR A 41 -32.58 -9.36 21.58
CA TYR A 41 -31.41 -10.06 21.06
C TYR A 41 -31.80 -11.22 20.13
N LEU A 42 -32.73 -12.09 20.54
CA LEU A 42 -33.17 -13.24 19.75
C LEU A 42 -33.99 -12.87 18.52
N SER A 43 -34.59 -11.67 18.48
CA SER A 43 -35.34 -11.21 17.30
C SER A 43 -34.51 -10.35 16.36
N GLN A 44 -33.69 -9.45 16.88
CA GLN A 44 -32.94 -8.48 16.07
C GLN A 44 -31.51 -8.92 15.77
N ILE A 45 -30.94 -9.84 16.55
CA ILE A 45 -29.56 -10.30 16.42
C ILE A 45 -29.49 -11.78 15.99
N GLU A 46 -30.24 -12.69 16.60
CA GLU A 46 -30.20 -14.14 16.25
C GLU A 46 -31.36 -14.64 15.37
N ASP A 47 -32.40 -13.83 15.13
CA ASP A 47 -33.58 -14.16 14.30
C ASP A 47 -34.31 -15.48 14.68
N PHE A 48 -34.20 -15.90 15.94
CA PHE A 48 -34.95 -17.01 16.49
C PHE A 48 -36.35 -16.60 16.96
N CYS A 49 -36.65 -15.30 16.99
CA CYS A 49 -37.92 -14.75 17.46
C CYS A 49 -38.48 -13.68 16.52
N PRO A 50 -39.81 -13.45 16.50
CA PRO A 50 -40.42 -12.45 15.63
C PRO A 50 -39.87 -11.04 15.85
N HIS A 51 -39.54 -10.37 14.75
CA HIS A 51 -39.02 -9.00 14.76
C HIS A 51 -40.02 -8.01 15.37
N ARG A 52 -39.58 -7.23 16.37
CA ARG A 52 -40.33 -6.07 16.85
C ARG A 52 -39.88 -4.83 16.08
N LEU A 53 -40.84 -4.16 15.44
CA LEU A 53 -40.63 -2.87 14.76
C LEU A 53 -40.19 -1.81 15.78
N GLY A 54 -38.88 -1.55 15.87
CA GLY A 54 -38.36 -0.46 16.69
C GLY A 54 -36.84 -0.43 16.88
N ARG A 55 -36.26 0.68 16.39
CA ARG A 55 -34.90 1.25 16.56
C ARG A 55 -33.74 0.63 15.76
N ASN A 56 -33.50 1.27 14.62
CA ASN A 56 -32.20 1.33 13.94
C ASN A 56 -31.13 1.87 14.90
N HIS A 57 -30.25 0.99 15.40
CA HIS A 57 -28.92 1.41 15.83
C HIS A 57 -28.01 1.38 14.60
N SER A 58 -27.85 2.56 14.00
CA SER A 58 -26.78 2.85 13.07
C SER A 58 -25.45 2.49 13.73
N ALA A 59 -24.69 1.59 13.11
CA ALA A 59 -23.24 1.75 13.16
C ALA A 59 -22.98 3.10 12.52
N THR A 60 -22.59 4.09 13.32
CA THR A 60 -22.24 5.42 12.86
C THR A 60 -21.05 5.28 11.91
N SER A 61 -21.33 5.19 10.61
CA SER A 61 -20.39 5.58 9.58
C SER A 61 -20.12 7.06 9.83
N ASN A 62 -18.94 7.37 10.37
CA ASN A 62 -18.50 8.75 10.50
C ASN A 62 -18.10 9.23 9.10
N ASP A 63 -19.10 9.45 8.24
CA ASP A 63 -18.97 9.93 6.86
C ASP A 63 -18.46 11.38 6.78
N SER A 64 -18.07 11.95 7.92
CA SER A 64 -17.68 13.33 8.15
C SER A 64 -16.23 13.49 8.65
N GLY A 65 -15.50 12.40 8.89
CA GLY A 65 -14.11 12.41 9.36
C GLY A 65 -13.14 13.06 8.37
N SER A 66 -12.10 13.74 8.88
CA SER A 66 -11.12 14.48 8.06
C SER A 66 -10.40 13.58 7.03
N ALA A 67 -10.19 12.31 7.36
CA ALA A 67 -9.62 11.32 6.44
C ALA A 67 -10.59 10.94 5.29
N MET A 68 -11.86 10.69 5.58
CA MET A 68 -12.87 10.39 4.54
C MET A 68 -13.15 11.60 3.65
N LYS A 69 -13.14 12.81 4.23
CA LYS A 69 -13.18 14.07 3.47
C LYS A 69 -11.99 14.20 2.51
N PHE A 70 -10.79 13.84 2.95
CA PHE A 70 -9.61 13.83 2.08
C PHE A 70 -9.78 12.87 0.90
N ILE A 71 -10.18 11.62 1.18
CA ILE A 71 -10.41 10.59 0.14
C ILE A 71 -11.44 11.09 -0.88
N ARG A 72 -12.62 11.51 -0.40
CA ARG A 72 -13.72 12.00 -1.26
C ARG A 72 -13.27 13.19 -2.10
N SER A 73 -12.69 14.20 -1.46
CA SER A 73 -12.25 15.41 -2.16
C SER A 73 -11.20 15.11 -3.23
N ARG A 74 -10.27 14.16 -2.97
CA ARG A 74 -9.30 13.74 -3.98
C ARG A 74 -9.95 13.04 -5.17
N VAL A 75 -10.85 12.08 -4.90
CA VAL A 75 -11.59 11.37 -5.96
C VAL A 75 -12.37 12.36 -6.83
N GLU A 76 -13.05 13.32 -6.22
CA GLU A 76 -13.79 14.37 -6.92
C GLU A 76 -12.87 15.24 -7.79
N ARG A 77 -11.75 15.74 -7.24
CA ARG A 77 -10.79 16.56 -7.99
C ARG A 77 -10.17 15.84 -9.18
N MET A 78 -9.92 14.54 -9.07
CA MET A 78 -9.29 13.74 -10.11
C MET A 78 -10.30 13.02 -11.04
N SER A 79 -11.60 13.21 -10.82
CA SER A 79 -12.67 12.46 -11.49
C SER A 79 -12.60 12.53 -13.02
N GLU A 80 -12.41 13.72 -13.59
CA GLU A 80 -12.28 13.89 -15.05
C GLU A 80 -11.11 13.06 -15.63
N ARG A 81 -9.95 13.06 -14.96
CA ARG A 81 -8.77 12.30 -15.40
C ARG A 81 -9.01 10.80 -15.35
N TRP A 82 -9.65 10.32 -14.29
CA TRP A 82 -10.04 8.93 -14.13
C TRP A 82 -11.03 8.48 -15.20
N ILE A 83 -12.04 9.30 -15.51
CA ILE A 83 -13.00 9.04 -16.58
C ILE A 83 -12.29 8.98 -17.94
N GLN A 84 -11.42 9.95 -18.25
CA GLN A 84 -10.66 9.96 -19.49
C GLN A 84 -9.72 8.75 -19.61
N ALA A 85 -9.10 8.33 -18.52
CA ALA A 85 -8.27 7.13 -18.50
C ALA A 85 -9.08 5.85 -18.78
N GLY A 86 -10.25 5.71 -18.16
CA GLY A 86 -11.18 4.61 -18.45
C GLY A 86 -11.64 4.59 -19.91
N LEU A 87 -11.97 5.75 -20.47
CA LEU A 87 -12.35 5.88 -21.89
C LEU A 87 -11.19 5.53 -22.84
N ARG A 88 -9.95 5.84 -22.48
CA ARG A 88 -8.76 5.46 -23.25
C ARG A 88 -8.51 3.97 -23.20
N MET A 89 -8.57 3.36 -22.01
CA MET A 89 -8.40 1.93 -21.81
C MET A 89 -9.42 1.12 -22.63
N ASN A 90 -10.67 1.60 -22.70
CA ASN A 90 -11.74 1.01 -23.52
C ASN A 90 -11.42 1.00 -25.03
N LYS A 91 -10.68 1.98 -25.53
CA LYS A 91 -10.26 2.05 -26.95
C LYS A 91 -9.04 1.19 -27.27
N SER A 92 -8.16 0.91 -26.29
CA SER A 92 -6.96 0.10 -26.48
C SER A 92 -7.14 -1.37 -26.10
N GLN A 93 -8.10 -1.70 -25.23
CA GLN A 93 -8.50 -3.07 -24.88
C GLN A 93 -9.95 -3.30 -25.29
N LEU A 94 -10.15 -3.49 -26.60
CA LEU A 94 -11.46 -3.59 -27.27
C LEU A 94 -12.36 -4.77 -26.82
N CYS A 95 -11.95 -5.59 -25.85
CA CYS A 95 -12.63 -6.85 -25.56
C CYS A 95 -13.77 -6.72 -24.51
N CYS A 96 -13.66 -5.86 -23.48
CA CYS A 96 -14.65 -5.87 -22.39
C CYS A 96 -15.92 -5.02 -22.62
N VAL A 97 -16.01 -4.16 -23.65
CA VAL A 97 -17.17 -3.25 -23.79
C VAL A 97 -18.12 -3.59 -24.93
N TYR A 98 -17.66 -4.24 -26.00
CA TYR A 98 -18.56 -4.67 -27.10
C TYR A 98 -19.09 -6.10 -26.92
N LEU A 99 -18.45 -6.92 -26.10
CA LEU A 99 -19.01 -8.17 -25.59
C LEU A 99 -19.42 -7.93 -24.14
N VAL A 100 -20.71 -7.64 -23.95
CA VAL A 100 -21.44 -7.47 -22.67
C VAL A 100 -21.34 -8.71 -21.74
N THR A 101 -20.40 -9.63 -21.97
CA THR A 101 -20.36 -10.98 -21.41
C THR A 101 -19.09 -11.38 -20.66
N CYS A 102 -18.01 -10.58 -20.57
CA CYS A 102 -16.74 -11.07 -19.98
C CYS A 102 -16.16 -10.36 -18.73
N CYS A 103 -16.55 -9.13 -18.37
CA CYS A 103 -16.07 -8.50 -17.13
C CYS A 103 -17.11 -8.70 -16.00
N TYR A 104 -16.91 -9.70 -15.12
CA TYR A 104 -17.81 -9.94 -13.98
C TYR A 104 -17.81 -8.74 -13.04
N LYS A 105 -19.01 -8.18 -12.78
CA LYS A 105 -19.18 -7.10 -11.81
C LYS A 105 -19.02 -7.62 -10.38
N LEU A 106 -17.80 -7.53 -9.86
CA LEU A 106 -17.47 -7.94 -8.49
C LEU A 106 -18.13 -7.04 -7.43
N GLN A 107 -18.46 -7.64 -6.30
CA GLN A 107 -18.76 -6.97 -5.03
C GLN A 107 -17.47 -6.82 -4.23
N VAL A 108 -17.03 -5.59 -4.00
CA VAL A 108 -15.75 -5.31 -3.35
C VAL A 108 -15.96 -4.54 -2.06
N LEU A 109 -15.41 -5.06 -0.97
CA LEU A 109 -15.34 -4.36 0.31
C LEU A 109 -14.04 -3.56 0.40
N LEU A 110 -14.14 -2.27 0.67
CA LEU A 110 -13.02 -1.40 1.04
C LEU A 110 -13.10 -1.14 2.55
N TYR A 111 -12.17 -1.72 3.30
CA TYR A 111 -12.13 -1.67 4.76
C TYR A 111 -10.83 -1.03 5.28
N PRO A 112 -10.74 0.31 5.33
CA PRO A 112 -9.58 1.02 5.88
C PRO A 112 -9.60 0.93 7.41
N GLY A 113 -9.01 -0.13 7.96
CA GLY A 113 -9.00 -0.38 9.40
C GLY A 113 -8.25 0.67 10.20
N ALA A 114 -7.28 1.35 9.59
CA ALA A 114 -6.62 2.51 10.20
C ALA A 114 -7.58 3.66 10.52
N LEU A 115 -8.74 3.71 9.87
CA LEU A 115 -9.81 4.69 10.12
C LEU A 115 -10.91 4.17 11.05
N ALA A 116 -10.83 2.90 11.47
CA ALA A 116 -11.82 2.29 12.35
C ALA A 116 -11.46 2.45 13.84
N GLY A 117 -12.48 2.59 14.68
CA GLY A 117 -12.35 2.57 16.14
C GLY A 117 -11.45 3.68 16.72
N SER A 118 -10.77 3.38 17.83
CA SER A 118 -9.90 4.32 18.54
C SER A 118 -8.59 4.63 17.80
N VAL A 119 -8.15 3.75 16.90
CA VAL A 119 -7.01 3.99 16.00
C VAL A 119 -7.37 5.11 15.00
N GLY A 120 -8.57 5.04 14.43
CA GLY A 120 -9.10 6.07 13.52
C GLY A 120 -9.10 7.47 14.13
N GLN A 121 -9.51 7.62 15.40
CA GLN A 121 -9.51 8.93 16.07
C GLN A 121 -8.12 9.55 16.18
N ARG A 122 -7.09 8.74 16.47
CA ARG A 122 -5.70 9.21 16.49
C ARG A 122 -5.22 9.58 15.09
N PHE A 123 -5.58 8.78 14.09
CA PHE A 123 -5.24 9.03 12.70
C PHE A 123 -5.86 10.33 12.19
N GLU A 124 -7.15 10.57 12.45
CA GLU A 124 -7.85 11.81 12.09
C GLU A 124 -7.19 13.05 12.70
N ALA A 125 -6.82 12.99 13.99
CA ALA A 125 -6.12 14.09 14.66
C ALA A 125 -4.74 14.38 14.04
N MET A 126 -4.06 13.36 13.49
CA MET A 126 -2.80 13.56 12.78
C MET A 126 -3.01 14.20 11.41
N VAL A 127 -4.05 13.80 10.66
CA VAL A 127 -4.38 14.36 9.33
C VAL A 127 -4.51 15.89 9.39
N GLU A 128 -5.21 16.40 10.40
CA GLU A 128 -5.44 17.84 10.59
C GLU A 128 -4.16 18.64 10.87
N ARG A 129 -3.10 17.96 11.31
CA ARG A 129 -1.80 18.58 11.67
C ARG A 129 -0.73 18.32 10.61
N GLY A 130 -1.09 17.85 9.42
CA GLY A 130 -0.12 17.49 8.37
C GLY A 130 0.54 16.13 8.59
N GLY A 131 -0.20 15.18 9.16
CA GLY A 131 0.19 13.80 9.39
C GLY A 131 0.34 12.97 8.10
N PRO A 132 0.50 11.65 8.21
CA PRO A 132 0.70 10.77 7.06
C PRO A 132 -0.55 10.74 6.18
N LEU A 133 -0.42 11.15 4.91
CA LEU A 133 -1.50 11.18 3.93
C LEU A 133 -1.31 10.17 2.79
N GLY A 134 -0.16 9.47 2.75
CA GLY A 134 0.18 8.58 1.64
C GLY A 134 -0.80 7.41 1.52
N GLU A 135 -1.15 6.80 2.65
CA GLU A 135 -2.14 5.72 2.73
C GLU A 135 -3.52 6.18 2.25
N LEU A 136 -3.94 7.41 2.59
CA LEU A 136 -5.21 7.98 2.14
C LEU A 136 -5.22 8.23 0.62
N VAL A 137 -4.08 8.62 0.05
CA VAL A 137 -3.92 8.74 -1.40
C VAL A 137 -4.12 7.38 -2.08
N GLN A 138 -3.48 6.33 -1.58
CA GLN A 138 -3.64 4.98 -2.13
C GLN A 138 -5.09 4.47 -2.01
N TRP A 139 -5.76 4.69 -0.87
CA TRP A 139 -7.17 4.35 -0.69
C TRP A 139 -8.10 5.09 -1.67
N ALA A 140 -7.88 6.39 -1.85
CA ALA A 140 -8.65 7.21 -2.79
C ALA A 140 -8.47 6.71 -4.23
N ASP A 141 -7.24 6.50 -4.66
CA ASP A 141 -6.93 6.14 -6.04
C ASP A 141 -7.39 4.70 -6.35
N LEU A 142 -7.29 3.77 -5.39
CA LEU A 142 -7.87 2.42 -5.51
C LEU A 142 -9.39 2.48 -5.68
N SER A 143 -10.07 3.30 -4.87
CA SER A 143 -11.53 3.42 -4.93
C SER A 143 -12.02 4.02 -6.25
N ALA A 144 -11.33 5.05 -6.76
CA ALA A 144 -11.62 5.63 -8.06
C ALA A 144 -11.38 4.61 -9.18
N CYS A 145 -10.24 3.92 -9.14
CA CYS A 145 -9.86 2.90 -10.11
C CYS A 145 -10.91 1.79 -10.21
N LEU A 146 -11.32 1.19 -9.09
CA LEU A 146 -12.33 0.12 -9.08
C LEU A 146 -13.70 0.59 -9.54
N THR A 147 -14.06 1.85 -9.25
CA THR A 147 -15.30 2.46 -9.72
C THR A 147 -15.29 2.62 -11.24
N ILE A 148 -14.18 3.10 -11.81
CA ILE A 148 -14.01 3.22 -13.28
C ILE A 148 -14.03 1.85 -13.97
N LEU A 149 -13.50 0.81 -13.34
CA LEU A 149 -13.57 -0.58 -13.83
C LEU A 149 -14.98 -1.20 -13.72
N GLY A 150 -15.95 -0.52 -13.09
CA GLY A 150 -17.36 -0.91 -13.07
C GLY A 150 -17.76 -1.85 -11.93
N HIS A 151 -16.90 -2.07 -10.93
CA HIS A 151 -17.20 -2.91 -9.77
C HIS A 151 -18.13 -2.22 -8.76
N ASN A 152 -18.82 -3.00 -7.92
CA ASN A 152 -19.66 -2.46 -6.86
C ASN A 152 -18.86 -2.32 -5.55
N LEU A 153 -18.75 -1.11 -5.03
CA LEU A 153 -17.93 -0.82 -3.86
C LEU A 153 -18.79 -0.63 -2.61
N THR A 154 -18.41 -1.27 -1.52
CA THR A 154 -18.93 -0.99 -0.18
C THR A 154 -17.80 -0.49 0.70
N PHE A 155 -17.98 0.67 1.35
CA PHE A 155 -17.03 1.23 2.29
C PHE A 155 -17.42 0.93 3.75
N SER A 156 -16.41 0.60 4.56
CA SER A 156 -16.43 0.72 6.04
C SER A 156 -17.43 -0.14 6.84
N ALA A 157 -18.09 -1.12 6.23
CA ALA A 157 -18.85 -2.12 7.00
C ALA A 157 -17.94 -3.31 7.33
N ALA A 158 -17.51 -3.45 8.59
CA ALA A 158 -16.90 -4.70 9.04
C ALA A 158 -17.97 -5.80 8.94
N PRO A 159 -17.76 -6.86 8.15
CA PRO A 159 -18.70 -7.94 8.10
C PRO A 159 -18.52 -8.85 9.31
N GLY A 160 -19.60 -9.09 10.04
CA GLY A 160 -19.55 -9.78 11.33
C GLY A 160 -19.45 -8.81 12.50
N ARG A 161 -19.88 -9.26 13.68
CA ARG A 161 -19.88 -8.46 14.91
C ARG A 161 -19.32 -9.32 16.05
N GLY A 162 -17.99 -9.39 16.14
CA GLY A 162 -17.28 -10.07 17.22
C GLY A 162 -17.26 -11.60 17.09
N SER A 163 -17.08 -12.30 18.21
CA SER A 163 -16.84 -13.75 18.32
C SER A 163 -17.94 -14.68 17.77
N CYS A 164 -19.04 -14.15 17.23
CA CYS A 164 -20.09 -14.94 16.62
C CYS A 164 -19.76 -15.25 15.15
N PRO A 165 -19.91 -16.52 14.69
CA PRO A 165 -19.75 -16.88 13.29
C PRO A 165 -20.60 -15.97 12.40
N ILE A 166 -20.05 -15.60 11.23
CA ILE A 166 -20.79 -14.79 10.25
C ILE A 166 -22.06 -15.58 9.88
N GLN A 167 -23.21 -15.00 10.17
CA GLN A 167 -24.53 -15.65 10.03
C GLN A 167 -24.89 -15.96 8.56
N ARG A 168 -24.21 -15.31 7.61
CA ARG A 168 -24.38 -15.49 6.17
C ARG A 168 -23.02 -15.42 5.47
N PRO A 169 -22.81 -16.14 4.36
CA PRO A 169 -21.59 -15.99 3.60
C PRO A 169 -21.33 -14.52 3.22
N LEU A 170 -20.06 -14.09 3.25
CA LEU A 170 -19.71 -12.78 2.73
C LEU A 170 -20.11 -12.70 1.27
N THR A 171 -20.86 -11.66 0.94
CA THR A 171 -21.26 -11.35 -0.43
C THR A 171 -20.15 -10.69 -1.24
N PHE A 172 -18.99 -10.45 -0.63
CA PHE A 172 -17.86 -9.78 -1.28
C PHE A 172 -16.92 -10.78 -1.95
N ASP A 173 -16.66 -10.56 -3.23
CA ASP A 173 -15.71 -11.33 -4.03
C ASP A 173 -14.26 -10.97 -3.65
N LEU A 174 -14.01 -9.69 -3.36
CA LEU A 174 -12.71 -9.17 -2.92
C LEU A 174 -12.86 -8.26 -1.71
N ILE A 175 -11.87 -8.29 -0.81
CA ILE A 175 -11.82 -7.46 0.39
C ILE A 175 -10.46 -6.77 0.42
N TYR A 176 -10.44 -5.46 0.17
CA TYR A 176 -9.25 -4.65 0.37
C TYR A 176 -9.25 -4.12 1.80
N THR A 177 -8.14 -4.30 2.51
CA THR A 177 -7.98 -3.84 3.90
C THR A 177 -6.52 -3.49 4.19
N ASP A 178 -6.24 -3.03 5.40
CA ASP A 178 -4.88 -2.76 5.90
C ASP A 178 -4.58 -3.66 7.11
N TYR A 179 -3.39 -3.53 7.72
CA TYR A 179 -3.00 -4.31 8.89
C TYR A 179 -3.95 -4.16 10.08
N HIS A 180 -4.44 -2.95 10.34
CA HIS A 180 -5.40 -2.71 11.41
C HIS A 180 -6.75 -3.36 11.10
N GLY A 181 -7.13 -3.33 9.83
CA GLY A 181 -8.34 -3.95 9.33
C GLY A 181 -8.27 -5.47 9.38
N LEU A 182 -7.13 -6.08 9.08
CA LEU A 182 -6.92 -7.52 9.29
C LEU A 182 -7.15 -7.93 10.74
N ALA A 183 -6.54 -7.22 11.70
CA ALA A 183 -6.73 -7.50 13.12
C ALA A 183 -8.19 -7.35 13.54
N HIS A 184 -8.86 -6.30 13.07
CA HIS A 184 -10.26 -6.09 13.38
C HIS A 184 -11.16 -7.15 12.74
N LEU A 185 -10.96 -7.46 11.47
CA LEU A 185 -11.72 -8.47 10.74
C LEU A 185 -11.50 -9.86 11.33
N GLN A 186 -10.28 -10.21 11.74
CA GLN A 186 -10.01 -11.47 12.43
C GLN A 186 -10.81 -11.57 13.73
N GLY A 187 -10.82 -10.50 14.53
CA GLY A 187 -11.63 -10.43 15.75
C GLY A 187 -13.14 -10.47 15.49
N ALA A 188 -13.61 -9.87 14.40
CA ALA A 188 -15.02 -9.76 14.05
C ALA A 188 -15.59 -10.99 13.31
N MET A 189 -14.74 -11.78 12.67
CA MET A 189 -15.13 -12.95 11.88
C MET A 189 -14.81 -14.28 12.58
N GLY A 190 -13.91 -14.28 13.57
CA GLY A 190 -13.47 -15.48 14.28
C GLY A 190 -12.96 -16.55 13.31
N LEU A 191 -13.43 -17.79 13.47
CA LEU A 191 -13.03 -18.93 12.62
C LEU A 191 -13.37 -18.72 11.13
N ALA A 192 -14.38 -17.92 10.81
CA ALA A 192 -14.74 -17.63 9.43
C ALA A 192 -13.64 -16.82 8.71
N PHE A 193 -12.78 -16.10 9.44
CA PHE A 193 -11.67 -15.35 8.85
C PHE A 193 -10.82 -16.23 7.93
N GLN A 194 -10.48 -17.43 8.38
CA GLN A 194 -9.67 -18.39 7.62
C GLN A 194 -10.32 -18.79 6.30
N HIS A 195 -11.65 -18.93 6.29
CA HIS A 195 -12.40 -19.28 5.09
C HIS A 195 -12.31 -18.22 3.98
N TYR A 196 -12.15 -16.94 4.35
CA TYR A 196 -12.11 -15.82 3.41
C TYR A 196 -10.70 -15.28 3.14
N GLN A 197 -9.65 -15.90 3.70
CA GLN A 197 -8.27 -15.43 3.60
C GLN A 197 -7.83 -15.13 2.17
N CYS A 198 -8.22 -15.99 1.22
CA CYS A 198 -7.87 -15.84 -0.19
C CYS A 198 -8.46 -14.60 -0.89
N ARG A 199 -9.52 -14.01 -0.32
CA ARG A 199 -10.20 -12.82 -0.86
C ARG A 199 -9.55 -11.51 -0.42
N PHE A 200 -8.68 -11.56 0.59
CA PHE A 200 -8.03 -10.35 1.09
C PHE A 200 -6.98 -9.80 0.13
N ARG A 201 -6.89 -8.47 0.08
CA ARG A 201 -5.81 -7.69 -0.54
C ARG A 201 -5.39 -6.63 0.48
N ILE A 202 -4.13 -6.65 0.89
CA ILE A 202 -3.67 -5.93 2.08
C ILE A 202 -2.83 -4.74 1.66
N LEU A 203 -3.35 -3.52 1.81
CA LEU A 203 -2.58 -2.30 1.61
C LEU A 203 -1.51 -2.23 2.72
N ASP A 204 -0.27 -2.44 2.30
CA ASP A 204 0.91 -2.51 3.15
C ASP A 204 2.03 -1.72 2.48
N SER A 205 2.11 -0.43 2.83
CA SER A 205 2.99 0.54 2.17
C SER A 205 4.43 0.05 2.00
N PHE A 206 5.00 -0.59 3.03
CA PHE A 206 6.41 -0.97 3.10
C PHE A 206 6.70 -2.44 2.73
N GLY A 207 5.65 -3.25 2.58
CA GLY A 207 5.75 -4.65 2.20
C GLY A 207 6.08 -5.61 3.34
N THR A 208 5.84 -6.87 3.06
CA THR A 208 5.95 -8.00 3.98
C THR A 208 6.69 -9.14 3.31
N GLU A 209 7.90 -9.43 3.77
CA GLU A 209 8.69 -10.52 3.25
C GLU A 209 8.20 -11.87 3.80
N PRO A 210 8.32 -12.97 3.02
CA PRO A 210 7.85 -14.31 3.42
C PRO A 210 8.35 -14.78 4.79
N ALA A 211 9.60 -14.42 5.13
CA ALA A 211 10.23 -14.75 6.42
C ALA A 211 9.46 -14.23 7.65
N PHE A 212 8.72 -13.13 7.50
CA PHE A 212 7.91 -12.51 8.56
C PHE A 212 6.42 -12.83 8.46
N ASN A 213 5.98 -13.43 7.35
CA ASN A 213 4.57 -13.74 7.10
C ASN A 213 4.15 -15.06 7.75
N LEU A 214 4.99 -16.09 7.69
CA LEU A 214 4.71 -17.39 8.31
C LEU A 214 5.17 -17.38 9.78
N ALA A 215 4.20 -17.35 10.70
CA ALA A 215 4.46 -17.17 12.14
C ALA A 215 5.43 -18.20 12.74
N SER A 216 5.28 -19.48 12.39
CA SER A 216 6.15 -20.57 12.87
C SER A 216 7.59 -20.41 12.40
N TYR A 217 7.78 -20.00 11.15
CA TYR A 217 9.11 -19.74 10.58
C TYR A 217 9.75 -18.50 11.21
N ALA A 218 8.99 -17.40 11.30
CA ALA A 218 9.46 -16.15 11.90
C ALA A 218 9.95 -16.38 13.34
N HIS A 219 9.15 -17.08 14.14
CA HIS A 219 9.49 -17.40 15.53
C HIS A 219 10.74 -18.30 15.64
N SER A 220 10.79 -19.40 14.89
CA SER A 220 11.90 -20.37 14.97
C SER A 220 13.24 -19.81 14.46
N HIS A 221 13.22 -18.81 13.58
CA HIS A 221 14.42 -18.20 13.01
C HIS A 221 14.73 -16.80 13.58
N GLY A 222 14.01 -16.38 14.62
CA GLY A 222 14.28 -15.13 15.33
C GLY A 222 13.88 -13.85 14.59
N TYR A 223 13.07 -13.95 13.53
CA TYR A 223 12.50 -12.78 12.85
C TYR A 223 11.44 -12.13 13.75
N LYS A 224 11.74 -10.91 14.23
CA LYS A 224 10.84 -10.13 15.09
C LYS A 224 10.00 -9.18 14.26
N THR A 225 8.70 -9.21 14.46
CA THR A 225 7.75 -8.34 13.75
C THR A 225 6.60 -7.94 14.68
N LEU A 226 6.11 -6.71 14.52
CA LEU A 226 4.90 -6.21 15.17
C LEU A 226 3.67 -6.28 14.25
N TRP A 227 3.86 -6.58 12.97
CA TRP A 227 2.83 -6.45 11.93
C TRP A 227 2.51 -7.77 11.21
N GLY A 228 3.54 -8.53 10.80
CA GLY A 228 3.42 -9.79 10.04
C GLY A 228 2.73 -10.96 10.76
N SER A 229 3.09 -12.20 10.41
CA SER A 229 2.54 -13.44 10.98
C SER A 229 1.08 -13.76 10.60
N TRP A 230 0.63 -13.36 9.40
CA TRP A 230 -0.75 -13.62 8.95
C TRP A 230 -0.93 -14.90 8.15
N GLY A 231 0.15 -15.50 7.63
CA GLY A 231 0.08 -16.70 6.81
C GLY A 231 -0.72 -16.53 5.51
N LEU A 232 -0.76 -15.31 4.94
CA LEU A 232 -1.39 -15.03 3.66
C LEU A 232 -0.44 -15.38 2.50
N GLN A 233 -0.95 -15.54 1.28
CA GLN A 233 -0.06 -15.60 0.12
C GLN A 233 0.68 -14.25 0.00
N PRO A 234 2.02 -14.19 -0.08
CA PRO A 234 2.75 -12.92 -0.05
C PRO A 234 2.33 -11.89 -1.12
N LEU A 235 1.85 -12.36 -2.28
CA LEU A 235 1.30 -11.51 -3.34
C LEU A 235 -0.03 -10.82 -2.97
N GLN A 236 -0.69 -11.21 -1.87
CA GLN A 236 -1.87 -10.52 -1.36
C GLN A 236 -1.54 -9.17 -0.70
N TYR A 237 -0.30 -8.97 -0.25
CA TYR A 237 0.17 -7.67 0.23
C TYR A 237 0.40 -6.73 -0.95
N MET A 238 0.03 -5.48 -0.77
CA MET A 238 -0.06 -4.45 -1.81
C MET A 238 0.73 -3.21 -1.41
N THR A 239 1.86 -2.99 -2.07
CA THR A 239 2.84 -1.97 -1.66
C THR A 239 2.60 -0.61 -2.30
N MET A 240 3.13 0.44 -1.65
CA MET A 240 3.12 1.81 -2.17
C MET A 240 4.06 1.99 -3.36
N PHE A 241 5.19 1.30 -3.34
CA PHE A 241 6.19 1.29 -4.41
C PHE A 241 6.63 -0.15 -4.72
N PRO A 242 7.16 -0.44 -5.92
CA PRO A 242 7.55 -1.79 -6.32
C PRO A 242 8.91 -2.22 -5.72
N HIS A 243 9.10 -2.02 -4.41
CA HIS A 243 10.35 -2.31 -3.70
C HIS A 243 10.42 -3.74 -3.13
N THR A 244 9.29 -4.44 -3.04
CA THR A 244 9.21 -5.80 -2.47
C THR A 244 8.55 -6.74 -3.48
N PRO A 245 9.33 -7.42 -4.36
CA PRO A 245 8.78 -8.29 -5.41
C PRO A 245 7.98 -9.48 -4.90
N ASP A 246 8.16 -9.86 -3.62
CA ASP A 246 7.33 -10.86 -2.94
C ASP A 246 5.86 -10.43 -2.79
N ASN A 247 5.59 -9.13 -2.94
CA ASN A 247 4.27 -8.52 -2.81
C ASN A 247 3.81 -7.94 -4.15
N SER A 248 2.52 -7.66 -4.27
CA SER A 248 1.97 -6.96 -5.42
C SER A 248 2.23 -5.46 -5.31
N PHE A 249 2.71 -4.83 -6.37
CA PHE A 249 2.79 -3.37 -6.41
C PHE A 249 1.41 -2.78 -6.68
N LEU A 250 0.81 -2.06 -5.73
CA LEU A 250 -0.47 -1.36 -5.97
C LEU A 250 -0.22 0.08 -6.44
N GLY A 251 0.65 0.82 -5.77
CA GLY A 251 0.95 2.20 -6.12
C GLY A 251 -0.20 3.17 -5.86
N PHE A 252 -0.16 4.28 -6.58
CA PHE A 252 -1.12 5.38 -6.54
C PHE A 252 -1.04 6.16 -7.86
N VAL A 253 -1.73 7.29 -7.95
CA VAL A 253 -1.65 8.22 -9.10
C VAL A 253 -1.05 9.55 -8.66
N SER A 254 -0.12 10.08 -9.45
CA SER A 254 0.39 11.43 -9.24
C SER A 254 -0.69 12.47 -9.59
N GLU A 255 -1.05 13.34 -8.64
CA GLU A 255 -1.99 14.44 -8.90
C GLU A 255 -1.27 15.57 -9.63
N GLU A 256 -1.23 15.49 -10.95
CA GLU A 256 -0.77 16.62 -11.75
C GLU A 256 -1.88 17.67 -11.85
N ALA A 257 -1.43 18.91 -11.98
CA ALA A 257 -2.27 20.02 -12.38
C ALA A 257 -3.14 19.70 -13.59
N VAL A 258 -4.44 19.99 -13.52
CA VAL A 258 -5.18 20.24 -14.75
C VAL A 258 -4.51 21.44 -15.41
N ARG A 259 -3.83 21.23 -16.54
CA ARG A 259 -3.71 22.28 -17.55
C ARG A 259 -5.14 22.51 -18.01
N LYS A 260 -5.93 23.27 -17.24
CA LYS A 260 -7.05 23.94 -17.87
C LYS A 260 -6.36 24.75 -18.96
N GLU A 261 -6.78 24.56 -20.20
CA GLU A 261 -6.64 25.63 -21.17
C GLU A 261 -7.33 26.82 -20.50
N VAL A 262 -6.53 27.59 -19.77
CA VAL A 262 -6.97 28.82 -19.13
C VAL A 262 -7.45 29.64 -20.30
N ARG A 263 -8.74 30.00 -20.29
CA ARG A 263 -9.29 30.94 -21.26
C ARG A 263 -8.33 32.12 -21.30
N GLU A 264 -7.99 32.60 -22.49
CA GLU A 264 -6.98 33.64 -22.76
C GLU A 264 -7.20 34.96 -21.96
N ASP A 265 -8.27 35.04 -21.18
CA ASP A 265 -8.82 36.22 -20.53
C ASP A 265 -8.27 36.43 -19.09
N GLU A 266 -7.57 35.47 -18.47
CA GLU A 266 -7.03 35.54 -17.08
C GLU A 266 -5.49 35.54 -17.01
N LEU A 267 -4.81 36.13 -17.99
CA LEU A 267 -3.35 36.24 -18.05
C LEU A 267 -2.82 37.41 -17.16
N GLU A 268 -2.41 37.10 -15.94
CA GLU A 268 -1.11 37.61 -15.47
C GLU A 268 -0.04 36.84 -16.25
N PRO A 269 1.05 37.48 -16.73
CA PRO A 269 2.03 36.82 -17.57
C PRO A 269 2.83 35.78 -16.77
N GLU A 270 2.34 34.54 -16.70
CA GLU A 270 3.11 33.42 -16.15
C GLU A 270 4.31 33.19 -17.06
N SER A 271 5.48 33.64 -16.61
CA SER A 271 6.78 33.28 -17.19
C SER A 271 6.84 31.76 -17.33
N TYR A 272 6.97 31.28 -18.56
CA TYR A 272 7.01 29.85 -18.94
C TYR A 272 8.17 29.03 -18.34
N GLY A 273 8.98 29.60 -17.44
CA GLY A 273 10.10 28.96 -16.77
C GLY A 273 9.84 28.68 -15.29
N LYS A 274 10.35 27.55 -14.79
CA LYS A 274 10.47 27.30 -13.34
C LYS A 274 11.22 28.44 -12.67
N GLU A 275 10.67 28.95 -11.57
CA GLU A 275 11.31 29.96 -10.74
C GLU A 275 12.46 29.34 -9.94
N ARG A 276 13.41 30.17 -9.48
CA ARG A 276 14.51 29.77 -8.60
C ARG A 276 14.03 29.55 -7.15
N ILE A 277 13.05 28.68 -7.02
CA ILE A 277 12.38 28.29 -5.78
C ILE A 277 12.72 26.84 -5.44
N ALA A 278 13.08 26.62 -4.19
CA ALA A 278 13.16 25.31 -3.55
C ALA A 278 12.01 25.13 -2.55
N VAL A 279 11.38 23.95 -2.55
CA VAL A 279 10.33 23.60 -1.58
C VAL A 279 10.80 22.41 -0.75
N VAL A 280 10.85 22.57 0.56
CA VAL A 280 11.34 21.53 1.47
C VAL A 280 10.24 20.52 1.82
N TYR A 281 10.59 19.25 1.71
CA TYR A 281 9.76 18.11 2.07
C TYR A 281 9.90 17.76 3.55
N GLY A 282 9.02 18.33 4.36
CA GLY A 282 8.87 18.00 5.77
C GLY A 282 7.84 18.90 6.44
N LYS A 283 6.67 18.35 6.79
CA LYS A 283 5.52 19.13 7.29
C LYS A 283 5.48 19.29 8.81
N GLN A 284 6.39 18.62 9.52
CA GLN A 284 6.44 18.60 10.98
C GLN A 284 7.79 19.11 11.47
N ASP A 285 7.79 19.87 12.56
CA ASP A 285 8.97 20.51 13.13
C ASP A 285 10.12 19.52 13.44
N TYR A 286 9.81 18.33 13.96
CA TYR A 286 10.84 17.31 14.27
C TYR A 286 11.63 16.85 13.04
N MET A 287 11.05 16.94 11.83
CA MET A 287 11.73 16.54 10.58
C MET A 287 12.89 17.48 10.22
N TRP A 288 12.90 18.69 10.79
CA TRP A 288 13.89 19.73 10.55
C TRP A 288 15.07 19.69 11.52
N GLN A 289 14.99 18.85 12.56
CA GLN A 289 16.05 18.74 13.57
C GLN A 289 17.39 18.33 12.93
N GLY A 290 18.41 19.15 13.19
CA GLY A 290 19.76 18.94 12.65
C GLY A 290 19.92 19.18 11.14
N LYS A 291 18.95 19.83 10.48
CA LYS A 291 18.98 20.04 9.01
C LYS A 291 19.36 21.47 8.59
N SER A 292 19.60 22.37 9.53
CA SER A 292 19.83 23.80 9.25
C SER A 292 20.99 24.04 8.29
N GLU A 293 22.16 23.42 8.50
CA GLU A 293 23.32 23.61 7.62
C GLU A 293 23.09 23.06 6.21
N TYR A 294 22.40 21.92 6.09
CA TYR A 294 22.05 21.34 4.79
C TYR A 294 21.14 22.27 3.99
N VAL A 295 20.06 22.77 4.60
CA VAL A 295 19.10 23.66 3.92
C VAL A 295 19.71 25.05 3.69
N LYS A 296 20.61 25.51 4.56
CA LYS A 296 21.33 26.78 4.39
C LYS A 296 22.11 26.82 3.08
N VAL A 297 22.86 25.77 2.74
CA VAL A 297 23.61 25.68 1.47
C VAL A 297 22.68 25.83 0.26
N ILE A 298 21.46 25.27 0.33
CA ILE A 298 20.46 25.40 -0.74
C ILE A 298 19.92 26.83 -0.81
N SER A 299 19.65 27.44 0.35
CA SER A 299 19.13 28.81 0.45
C SER A 299 20.08 29.89 -0.08
N GLU A 300 21.39 29.58 -0.17
CA GLU A 300 22.39 30.47 -0.80
C GLU A 300 22.18 30.61 -2.32
N GLU A 301 21.51 29.65 -2.97
CA GLU A 301 21.34 29.58 -4.43
C GLU A 301 19.86 29.72 -4.87
N LEU A 302 18.89 29.47 -3.97
CA LEU A 302 17.44 29.41 -4.26
C LEU A 302 16.59 30.00 -3.10
N GLU A 303 15.50 30.72 -3.42
CA GLU A 303 14.48 31.06 -2.40
C GLU A 303 13.88 29.77 -1.85
N THR A 304 13.98 29.54 -0.55
CA THR A 304 13.59 28.26 0.06
C THR A 304 12.31 28.38 0.88
N HIS A 305 11.33 27.55 0.54
CA HIS A 305 10.00 27.54 1.13
C HIS A 305 9.72 26.25 1.89
N ALA A 306 8.80 26.36 2.86
CA ALA A 306 8.33 25.24 3.67
C ALA A 306 6.81 25.24 3.82
N THR A 307 6.24 24.09 4.15
CA THR A 307 4.81 23.92 4.48
C THR A 307 4.63 23.22 5.83
N VAL A 308 5.26 23.78 6.86
CA VAL A 308 5.36 23.17 8.19
C VAL A 308 4.22 23.64 9.08
N TYR A 309 3.56 22.69 9.74
CA TYR A 309 2.59 22.97 10.78
C TYR A 309 3.24 23.68 11.96
N GLN A 310 2.70 24.84 12.34
CA GLN A 310 3.14 25.59 13.52
C GLN A 310 2.01 25.63 14.55
N PRO A 311 2.16 24.96 15.70
CA PRO A 311 1.21 25.07 16.79
C PRO A 311 1.18 26.51 17.33
N PRO A 312 0.00 27.05 17.67
CA PRO A 312 -0.09 28.35 18.33
C PRO A 312 0.79 28.40 19.59
N GLY A 313 1.54 29.50 19.77
CA GLY A 313 2.34 29.75 20.97
C GLY A 313 3.65 28.96 21.10
N HIS A 314 4.09 28.21 20.08
CA HIS A 314 5.35 27.46 20.10
C HIS A 314 6.42 28.15 19.23
N ALA A 315 7.66 28.19 19.72
CA ALA A 315 8.80 28.67 18.94
C ALA A 315 9.09 27.70 17.79
N SER A 316 9.30 28.23 16.58
CA SER A 316 9.58 27.41 15.40
C SER A 316 11.06 27.04 15.34
N ASN A 317 11.38 25.77 15.11
CA ASN A 317 12.77 25.35 14.84
C ASN A 317 13.17 25.53 13.37
N ILE A 318 12.30 26.15 12.58
CA ILE A 318 12.54 26.47 11.18
C ILE A 318 13.47 27.69 11.12
N PRO A 319 14.61 27.62 10.38
CA PRO A 319 15.50 28.76 10.24
C PRO A 319 14.81 29.99 9.65
N SER A 320 15.18 31.19 10.09
CA SER A 320 14.53 32.45 9.69
C SER A 320 14.65 32.80 8.20
N PHE A 321 15.63 32.21 7.50
CA PHE A 321 15.81 32.34 6.05
C PHE A 321 14.84 31.44 5.24
N ILE A 322 14.00 30.65 5.90
CA ILE A 322 13.00 29.80 5.26
C ILE A 322 11.63 30.47 5.29
N ARG A 323 11.00 30.56 4.12
CA ARG A 323 9.63 31.07 3.99
C ARG A 323 8.61 29.97 4.26
N ASN A 324 8.12 29.89 5.50
CA ASN A 324 7.08 28.93 5.86
C ASN A 324 5.68 29.46 5.49
N HIS A 325 4.92 28.66 4.74
CA HIS A 325 3.54 28.95 4.35
C HIS A 325 2.50 28.30 5.25
N GLY A 326 2.92 27.57 6.28
CA GLY A 326 2.02 26.72 7.06
C GLY A 326 1.51 25.52 6.25
N LEU A 327 0.48 24.85 6.75
CA LEU A 327 -0.17 23.78 6.00
C LEU A 327 -1.00 24.37 4.85
N LEU A 328 -0.62 24.03 3.62
CA LEU A 328 -1.36 24.41 2.42
C LEU A 328 -2.42 23.36 2.08
N THR A 329 -3.51 23.81 1.45
CA THR A 329 -4.42 22.92 0.73
C THR A 329 -3.68 22.25 -0.44
N GLN A 330 -4.17 21.09 -0.89
CA GLN A 330 -3.55 20.38 -2.02
C GLN A 330 -3.40 21.27 -3.25
N GLU A 331 -4.43 22.06 -3.59
CA GLU A 331 -4.39 22.97 -4.72
C GLU A 331 -3.27 24.02 -4.60
N HIS A 332 -3.16 24.70 -3.45
CA HIS A 332 -2.11 25.70 -3.22
C HIS A 332 -0.71 25.07 -3.20
N PHE A 333 -0.59 23.86 -2.65
CA PHE A 333 0.66 23.12 -2.66
C PHE A 333 1.10 22.76 -4.09
N LEU A 334 0.19 22.26 -4.93
CA LEU A 334 0.48 21.95 -6.34
C LEU A 334 0.82 23.22 -7.14
N ARG A 335 0.19 24.37 -6.87
CA ARG A 335 0.56 25.65 -7.48
C ARG A 335 1.98 26.08 -7.10
N LEU A 336 2.37 25.91 -5.83
CA LEU A 336 3.73 26.18 -5.38
C LEU A 336 4.75 25.25 -6.08
N LEU A 337 4.46 23.96 -6.19
CA LEU A 337 5.32 23.00 -6.89
C LEU A 337 5.44 23.28 -8.40
N ARG A 338 4.39 23.77 -9.06
CA ARG A 338 4.49 24.17 -10.48
C ARG A 338 5.52 25.27 -10.71
N ARG A 339 5.63 26.22 -9.78
CA ARG A 339 6.62 27.31 -9.86
C ARG A 339 8.02 26.85 -9.43
N ALA A 340 8.11 25.92 -8.48
CA ALA A 340 9.37 25.46 -7.92
C ALA A 340 10.26 24.71 -8.92
N LYS A 341 11.57 24.95 -8.84
CA LYS A 341 12.61 24.19 -9.57
C LYS A 341 13.03 22.95 -8.80
N LEU A 342 13.13 23.06 -7.47
CA LEU A 342 13.73 22.04 -6.61
C LEU A 342 12.76 21.60 -5.52
N PHE A 343 12.65 20.30 -5.29
CA PHE A 343 11.99 19.70 -4.14
C PHE A 343 13.03 19.03 -3.25
N VAL A 344 13.09 19.40 -1.97
CA VAL A 344 14.24 19.08 -1.09
C VAL A 344 13.82 18.09 0.00
N GLY A 345 14.29 16.86 -0.09
CA GLY A 345 14.15 15.84 0.93
C GLY A 345 15.05 16.09 2.14
N LEU A 346 14.52 15.92 3.36
CA LEU A 346 15.25 16.05 4.63
C LEU A 346 15.78 14.71 5.20
N GLY A 347 15.39 13.59 4.60
CA GLY A 347 15.70 12.23 5.05
C GLY A 347 14.51 11.52 5.70
N PHE A 348 13.43 12.25 6.00
CA PHE A 348 12.15 11.72 6.45
C PHE A 348 11.03 12.68 6.00
N PRO A 349 9.82 12.22 5.62
CA PRO A 349 9.35 10.82 5.57
C PRO A 349 10.06 9.96 4.50
N TYR A 350 10.10 8.65 4.72
CA TYR A 350 10.57 7.68 3.73
C TYR A 350 9.46 7.36 2.73
N GLU A 351 9.83 7.23 1.45
CA GLU A 351 8.98 6.62 0.40
C GLU A 351 7.53 7.14 0.40
N GLY A 352 7.37 8.46 0.48
CA GLY A 352 6.08 9.12 0.37
C GLY A 352 5.72 9.50 -1.07
N PRO A 353 4.46 9.87 -1.36
CA PRO A 353 4.04 10.24 -2.71
C PRO A 353 4.53 11.63 -3.15
N ALA A 354 4.82 12.53 -2.22
CA ALA A 354 5.11 13.94 -2.52
C ALA A 354 6.31 14.17 -3.47
N PRO A 355 7.44 13.43 -3.36
CA PRO A 355 8.50 13.51 -4.36
C PRO A 355 8.06 13.15 -5.78
N ILE A 356 7.18 12.14 -5.93
CA ILE A 356 6.65 11.75 -7.24
C ILE A 356 5.73 12.83 -7.82
N GLU A 357 4.88 13.44 -6.98
CA GLU A 357 4.05 14.58 -7.39
C GLU A 357 4.89 15.80 -7.79
N ALA A 358 5.96 16.10 -7.05
CA ALA A 358 6.87 17.19 -7.39
C ALA A 358 7.61 16.95 -8.71
N ILE A 359 8.13 15.73 -8.93
CA ILE A 359 8.77 15.34 -10.18
C ILE A 359 7.79 15.42 -11.35
N ALA A 360 6.54 14.96 -11.16
CA ALA A 360 5.52 15.04 -12.18
C ALA A 360 5.17 16.49 -12.57
N LEU A 361 5.28 17.42 -11.63
CA LEU A 361 5.13 18.86 -11.87
C LEU A 361 6.41 19.53 -12.39
N GLY A 362 7.47 18.78 -12.70
CA GLY A 362 8.71 19.27 -13.30
C GLY A 362 9.74 19.82 -12.32
N CYS A 363 9.59 19.54 -11.02
CA CYS A 363 10.65 19.77 -10.04
C CYS A 363 11.73 18.70 -10.16
N VAL A 364 12.98 19.05 -9.85
CA VAL A 364 14.01 18.06 -9.56
C VAL A 364 13.98 17.71 -8.08
N PHE A 365 14.05 16.43 -7.73
CA PHE A 365 14.06 15.98 -6.34
C PHE A 365 15.50 15.78 -5.85
N LEU A 366 15.88 16.53 -4.82
CA LEU A 366 17.15 16.39 -4.12
C LEU A 366 16.91 15.62 -2.82
N GLN A 367 17.56 14.49 -2.63
CA GLN A 367 17.35 13.63 -1.46
C GLN A 367 18.65 13.23 -0.76
N PRO A 368 18.60 12.94 0.55
CA PRO A 368 19.76 12.43 1.27
C PRO A 368 20.10 10.99 0.88
N ARG A 369 21.40 10.71 0.79
CA ARG A 369 21.98 9.36 0.85
C ARG A 369 22.01 8.88 2.29
N PHE A 370 21.77 7.58 2.49
CA PHE A 370 21.96 6.88 3.76
C PHE A 370 23.15 5.93 3.63
N ASP A 371 24.19 6.23 4.39
CA ASP A 371 25.39 5.40 4.51
C ASP A 371 25.79 5.31 6.00
N PRO A 372 25.56 4.16 6.67
CA PRO A 372 24.99 2.93 6.12
C PRO A 372 23.50 3.06 5.74
N PRO A 373 22.98 2.19 4.84
CA PRO A 373 21.55 2.11 4.55
C PRO A 373 20.69 1.90 5.79
N HIS A 374 19.51 2.50 5.84
CA HIS A 374 18.57 2.28 6.95
C HIS A 374 17.79 0.99 6.77
N SER A 375 17.50 0.30 7.88
CA SER A 375 16.76 -0.97 7.93
C SER A 375 16.10 -1.17 9.28
N SER A 376 15.41 -2.30 9.47
CA SER A 376 14.85 -2.71 10.77
C SER A 376 15.88 -2.81 11.89
N ASP A 377 17.15 -3.00 11.55
CA ASP A 377 18.22 -3.31 12.52
C ASP A 377 18.87 -2.06 13.09
N ASN A 378 18.85 -0.95 12.34
CA ASN A 378 19.58 0.27 12.68
C ASN A 378 18.72 1.54 12.67
N ASN A 379 17.41 1.44 12.40
CA ASN A 379 16.51 2.59 12.35
C ASN A 379 15.19 2.32 13.10
N ASP A 380 14.87 3.19 14.07
CA ASP A 380 13.69 3.02 14.93
C ASP A 380 12.36 3.04 14.15
N PHE A 381 12.28 3.77 13.03
CA PHE A 381 11.06 3.76 12.20
C PHE A 381 10.81 2.40 11.56
N TYR A 382 11.88 1.71 11.14
CA TYR A 382 11.78 0.39 10.50
C TYR A 382 11.73 -0.75 11.51
N LYS A 383 12.01 -0.49 12.79
CA LYS A 383 11.98 -1.49 13.85
C LYS A 383 10.62 -2.19 13.92
N GLY A 384 10.64 -3.52 13.84
CA GLY A 384 9.45 -4.36 13.90
C GLY A 384 8.61 -4.39 12.62
N LYS A 385 8.98 -3.66 11.56
CA LYS A 385 8.37 -3.85 10.23
C LYS A 385 8.73 -5.24 9.68
N PRO A 386 7.82 -5.90 8.93
CA PRO A 386 7.99 -7.29 8.53
C PRO A 386 8.85 -7.45 7.25
N THR A 387 10.02 -6.82 7.22
CA THR A 387 10.95 -6.84 6.07
C THR A 387 12.38 -6.60 6.53
N THR A 388 13.33 -7.26 5.88
CA THR A 388 14.78 -7.03 6.03
C THR A 388 15.34 -6.01 5.05
N ARG A 389 14.47 -5.36 4.24
CA ARG A 389 14.88 -4.42 3.20
C ARG A 389 15.69 -3.27 3.78
N GLN A 390 16.77 -2.96 3.09
CA GLN A 390 17.64 -1.83 3.38
C GLN A 390 17.38 -0.71 2.38
N ILE A 391 17.37 0.54 2.84
CA ILE A 391 17.15 1.71 2.00
C ILE A 391 18.38 2.62 1.98
N SER A 392 18.90 2.90 0.78
CA SER A 392 20.10 3.71 0.54
C SER A 392 19.85 5.21 0.46
N SER A 393 18.58 5.63 0.41
CA SER A 393 18.17 7.02 0.28
C SER A 393 16.75 7.22 0.81
N GLN A 394 16.32 8.47 0.94
CA GLN A 394 14.97 8.81 1.43
C GLN A 394 13.85 8.18 0.58
N HIS A 395 14.07 8.05 -0.73
CA HIS A 395 13.11 7.49 -1.67
C HIS A 395 13.83 6.58 -2.69
N PRO A 396 14.14 5.32 -2.33
CA PRO A 396 14.89 4.39 -3.18
C PRO A 396 14.26 4.17 -4.56
N TYR A 397 12.93 4.15 -4.66
CA TYR A 397 12.28 4.07 -5.97
C TYR A 397 12.67 5.24 -6.89
N ALA A 398 12.70 6.47 -6.36
CA ALA A 398 13.03 7.65 -7.15
C ALA A 398 14.52 7.64 -7.52
N GLU A 399 15.39 7.14 -6.63
CA GLU A 399 16.79 6.91 -6.92
C GLU A 399 17.00 5.91 -8.06
N GLU A 400 16.35 4.74 -7.98
CA GLU A 400 16.62 3.59 -8.83
C GLU A 400 15.89 3.64 -10.18
N PHE A 401 14.63 4.06 -10.21
CA PHE A 401 13.77 3.98 -11.40
C PHE A 401 13.64 5.31 -12.15
N ILE A 402 13.85 6.43 -11.47
CA ILE A 402 13.81 7.76 -12.10
C ILE A 402 15.25 8.29 -12.29
N GLY A 403 16.03 8.36 -11.22
CA GLY A 403 17.44 8.72 -11.25
C GLY A 403 17.74 10.10 -11.81
N LYS A 404 19.02 10.35 -12.12
CA LYS A 404 19.46 11.60 -12.75
C LYS A 404 18.91 11.70 -14.18
N PRO A 405 18.57 12.92 -14.65
CA PRO A 405 18.80 14.21 -13.99
C PRO A 405 17.68 14.67 -13.04
N TYR A 406 16.62 13.88 -12.85
CA TYR A 406 15.40 14.27 -12.12
C TYR A 406 15.47 14.01 -10.61
N VAL A 407 16.36 13.12 -10.20
CA VAL A 407 16.58 12.75 -8.80
C VAL A 407 18.07 12.78 -8.52
N TRP A 408 18.45 13.55 -7.50
CA TRP A 408 19.82 13.70 -7.04
C TRP A 408 19.94 13.18 -5.61
N THR A 409 20.72 12.13 -5.42
CA THR A 409 21.04 11.59 -4.08
C THR A 409 22.39 12.11 -3.62
N VAL A 410 22.40 12.95 -2.56
CA VAL A 410 23.59 13.65 -2.05
C VAL A 410 23.95 13.26 -0.62
N ASN A 411 25.23 13.38 -0.28
CA ASN A 411 25.66 13.37 1.11
C ASN A 411 25.36 14.74 1.76
N VAL A 412 24.36 14.77 2.63
CA VAL A 412 23.91 16.01 3.29
C VAL A 412 24.92 16.62 4.25
N THR A 413 25.98 15.90 4.62
CA THR A 413 27.08 16.44 5.45
C THR A 413 28.18 17.10 4.62
N ASN A 414 28.17 16.91 3.29
CA ASN A 414 29.16 17.47 2.39
C ASN A 414 28.57 18.67 1.62
N SER A 415 28.84 19.89 2.08
CA SER A 415 28.36 21.12 1.46
C SER A 415 28.78 21.28 -0.01
N THR A 416 29.92 20.72 -0.41
CA THR A 416 30.38 20.76 -1.81
C THR A 416 29.49 19.90 -2.70
N ASP A 417 29.18 18.68 -2.27
CA ASP A 417 28.29 17.75 -2.98
C ASP A 417 26.89 18.38 -3.18
N ILE A 418 26.36 19.02 -2.13
CA ILE A 418 25.07 19.74 -2.19
C ILE A 418 25.13 20.89 -3.21
N ARG A 419 26.17 21.74 -3.14
CA ARG A 419 26.30 22.92 -4.01
C ARG A 419 26.48 22.55 -5.48
N GLU A 420 27.29 21.53 -5.76
CA GLU A 420 27.48 21.01 -7.11
C GLU A 420 26.19 20.41 -7.67
N ALA A 421 25.45 19.64 -6.86
CA ALA A 421 24.14 19.12 -7.24
C ALA A 421 23.16 20.26 -7.55
N VAL A 422 23.00 21.24 -6.66
CA VAL A 422 22.08 22.38 -6.88
C VAL A 422 22.43 23.17 -8.14
N ARG A 423 23.72 23.42 -8.40
CA ARG A 423 24.16 24.12 -9.63
C ARG A 423 23.85 23.31 -10.88
N ALA A 424 24.09 22.00 -10.87
CA ALA A 424 23.73 21.14 -11.98
C ALA A 424 22.21 21.15 -12.22
N ILE A 425 21.40 21.07 -11.16
CA ILE A 425 19.94 21.10 -11.22
C ILE A 425 19.40 22.39 -11.86
N LEU A 426 20.01 23.54 -11.53
CA LEU A 426 19.62 24.83 -12.11
C LEU A 426 19.83 24.88 -13.64
N SER A 427 20.76 24.07 -14.17
CA SER A 427 21.05 23.99 -15.61
C SER A 427 20.22 22.94 -16.37
N THR A 428 19.49 22.07 -15.66
CA THR A 428 18.68 20.99 -16.27
C THR A 428 17.36 21.54 -16.80
N GLU A 429 16.94 21.14 -18.01
CA GLU A 429 15.59 21.42 -18.50
C GLU A 429 14.51 20.63 -17.73
N SER A 430 13.34 21.24 -17.56
CA SER A 430 12.23 20.58 -16.87
C SER A 430 11.53 19.60 -17.81
N PHE A 431 11.47 18.32 -17.41
CA PHE A 431 10.72 17.26 -18.07
C PHE A 431 9.98 16.41 -17.02
N THR A 432 8.84 15.86 -17.41
CA THR A 432 7.93 15.10 -16.53
C THR A 432 7.94 13.63 -16.93
N PRO A 433 8.57 12.73 -16.14
CA PRO A 433 8.40 11.29 -16.30
C PRO A 433 6.93 10.90 -16.14
N GLN A 434 6.40 10.09 -17.07
CA GLN A 434 5.03 9.57 -17.01
C GLN A 434 4.99 8.20 -16.34
N GLU A 435 5.13 8.18 -15.02
CA GLU A 435 4.87 7.01 -14.17
C GLU A 435 3.80 7.40 -13.14
N PHE A 436 3.07 6.42 -12.58
CA PHE A 436 1.93 6.68 -11.67
C PHE A 436 0.79 7.49 -12.31
N THR A 437 0.36 7.06 -13.51
CA THR A 437 -0.78 7.67 -14.22
C THR A 437 -2.09 6.92 -13.92
N CYS A 438 -3.24 7.57 -14.15
CA CYS A 438 -4.55 6.91 -14.06
C CYS A 438 -4.63 5.68 -14.96
N VAL A 439 -4.15 5.76 -16.21
CA VAL A 439 -4.16 4.63 -17.15
C VAL A 439 -3.28 3.48 -16.63
N GLY A 440 -2.06 3.78 -16.19
CA GLY A 440 -1.18 2.76 -15.65
C GLY A 440 -1.75 2.09 -14.40
N MET A 441 -2.42 2.84 -13.51
CA MET A 441 -3.09 2.21 -12.37
C MET A 441 -4.30 1.36 -12.78
N LEU A 442 -5.11 1.81 -13.75
CA LEU A 442 -6.22 1.01 -14.29
C LEU A 442 -5.73 -0.32 -14.87
N GLU A 443 -4.72 -0.31 -15.74
CA GLU A 443 -4.16 -1.52 -16.35
C GLU A 443 -3.66 -2.51 -15.29
N ARG A 444 -2.95 -2.00 -14.28
CA ARG A 444 -2.38 -2.81 -13.20
C ARG A 444 -3.46 -3.45 -12.33
N VAL A 445 -4.41 -2.65 -11.86
CA VAL A 445 -5.51 -3.14 -11.02
C VAL A 445 -6.44 -4.06 -11.82
N HIS A 446 -6.70 -3.76 -13.09
CA HIS A 446 -7.43 -4.65 -13.99
C HIS A 446 -6.74 -6.00 -14.13
N GLY A 447 -5.42 -6.03 -14.41
CA GLY A 447 -4.65 -7.27 -14.48
C GLY A 447 -4.74 -8.10 -13.19
N TYR A 448 -4.62 -7.47 -12.02
CA TYR A 448 -4.76 -8.18 -10.75
C TYR A 448 -6.15 -8.75 -10.52
N ILE A 449 -7.21 -7.98 -10.78
CA ILE A 449 -8.59 -8.44 -10.56
C ILE A 449 -8.95 -9.58 -11.50
N THR A 450 -8.50 -9.50 -12.75
CA THR A 450 -8.79 -10.50 -13.77
C THR A 450 -8.03 -11.80 -13.51
N HIS A 451 -6.77 -11.72 -13.04
CA HIS A 451 -5.87 -12.89 -13.07
C HIS A 451 -5.33 -13.35 -11.71
N GLN A 452 -5.22 -12.49 -10.69
CA GLN A 452 -4.74 -12.93 -9.37
C GLN A 452 -5.85 -13.63 -8.57
N ASN A 453 -5.85 -14.96 -8.62
CA ASN A 453 -6.78 -15.80 -7.88
C ASN A 453 -6.06 -16.66 -6.83
N PHE A 454 -6.21 -16.29 -5.56
CA PHE A 454 -5.66 -17.04 -4.42
C PHE A 454 -6.68 -18.03 -3.81
N CYS A 455 -7.92 -18.06 -4.29
CA CYS A 455 -8.98 -18.94 -3.78
C CYS A 455 -9.00 -20.30 -4.48
N SER A 456 -8.34 -20.41 -5.64
CA SER A 456 -8.13 -21.71 -6.28
C SER A 456 -7.11 -22.53 -5.50
N LYS A 457 -7.33 -23.85 -5.45
CA LYS A 457 -6.32 -24.81 -4.98
C LYS A 457 -5.31 -25.19 -6.07
N SER A 458 -5.55 -24.77 -7.30
CA SER A 458 -4.62 -24.98 -8.41
C SER A 458 -3.39 -24.08 -8.28
N VAL A 459 -2.31 -24.53 -8.89
CA VAL A 459 -1.10 -23.73 -9.06
C VAL A 459 -1.41 -22.43 -9.82
N PRO A 460 -0.76 -21.30 -9.50
CA PRO A 460 -0.95 -20.06 -10.23
C PRO A 460 -0.61 -20.21 -11.72
N THR A 461 -1.51 -19.77 -12.59
CA THR A 461 -1.29 -19.73 -14.05
C THR A 461 -0.95 -18.34 -14.56
N TRP A 462 -0.93 -17.34 -13.67
CA TRP A 462 -0.62 -15.96 -13.99
C TRP A 462 0.46 -15.43 -13.03
N PRO A 463 1.51 -14.75 -13.54
CA PRO A 463 1.84 -14.58 -14.96
C PRO A 463 2.09 -15.92 -15.67
N PRO A 464 2.00 -15.97 -17.02
CA PRO A 464 2.17 -17.23 -17.75
C PRO A 464 3.61 -17.77 -17.63
N GLU A 465 3.77 -19.09 -17.73
CA GLU A 465 5.08 -19.75 -17.68
C GLU A 465 6.05 -19.22 -18.76
N SER A 466 5.55 -18.76 -19.91
CA SER A 466 6.34 -18.13 -20.97
C SER A 466 7.12 -16.89 -20.49
N ALA A 467 6.66 -16.23 -19.43
CA ALA A 467 7.33 -15.08 -18.82
C ALA A 467 8.56 -15.48 -17.98
N LEU A 468 8.68 -16.75 -17.59
CA LEU A 468 9.76 -17.23 -16.73
C LEU A 468 11.12 -17.10 -17.42
N ARG A 469 12.04 -16.41 -16.75
CA ARG A 469 13.46 -16.34 -17.06
C ARG A 469 14.21 -16.82 -15.83
N VAL A 470 14.84 -17.99 -15.93
CA VAL A 470 15.53 -18.61 -14.80
C VAL A 470 16.97 -18.10 -14.73
N HIS A 471 17.36 -17.55 -13.58
CA HIS A 471 18.73 -17.10 -13.34
C HIS A 471 19.31 -17.78 -12.10
N LEU A 472 20.56 -18.25 -12.19
CA LEU A 472 21.30 -18.77 -11.03
C LEU A 472 22.19 -17.69 -10.43
N GLY A 473 21.80 -17.18 -9.27
CA GLY A 473 22.51 -16.11 -8.57
C GLY A 473 23.91 -16.50 -8.08
N PRO A 474 24.85 -15.54 -7.97
CA PRO A 474 26.07 -15.72 -7.18
C PRO A 474 25.77 -15.94 -5.70
N LEU A 475 26.76 -16.42 -4.93
CA LEU A 475 26.67 -16.46 -3.46
C LEU A 475 26.45 -15.05 -2.89
N GLY A 476 25.69 -14.97 -1.80
CA GLY A 476 25.39 -13.71 -1.11
C GLY A 476 24.44 -12.78 -1.87
N GLN A 477 23.85 -13.21 -2.98
CA GLN A 477 22.91 -12.41 -3.77
C GLN A 477 21.48 -12.96 -3.66
N SER A 478 20.51 -12.06 -3.49
CA SER A 478 19.09 -12.41 -3.45
C SER A 478 18.51 -12.53 -4.86
N CYS A 479 17.33 -13.11 -5.00
CA CYS A 479 16.67 -13.15 -6.31
C CYS A 479 16.23 -11.76 -6.77
N VAL A 480 15.92 -10.85 -5.85
CA VAL A 480 15.72 -9.42 -6.16
C VAL A 480 16.93 -8.84 -6.90
N SER A 481 18.13 -9.00 -6.36
CA SER A 481 19.34 -8.40 -6.95
C SER A 481 19.79 -9.11 -8.24
N VAL A 482 19.55 -10.41 -8.35
CA VAL A 482 19.87 -11.22 -9.54
C VAL A 482 18.99 -10.81 -10.72
N CYS A 483 17.67 -10.75 -10.53
CA CYS A 483 16.75 -10.34 -11.59
C CYS A 483 17.00 -8.89 -11.99
N ARG A 484 17.18 -7.99 -11.00
CA ARG A 484 17.43 -6.57 -11.25
C ARG A 484 18.67 -6.32 -12.09
N ARG A 485 19.80 -6.98 -11.81
CA ARG A 485 21.04 -6.86 -12.60
C ARG A 485 20.88 -7.31 -14.05
N SER A 486 19.85 -8.11 -14.33
CA SER A 486 19.52 -8.57 -15.67
C SER A 486 18.42 -7.72 -16.32
N SER A 487 18.09 -6.55 -15.76
CA SER A 487 16.96 -5.70 -16.18
C SER A 487 15.60 -6.44 -16.17
N LEU A 488 15.43 -7.35 -15.20
CA LEU A 488 14.21 -8.12 -14.96
C LEU A 488 13.70 -7.89 -13.54
N PHE A 489 12.49 -8.35 -13.27
CA PHE A 489 11.87 -8.33 -11.95
C PHE A 489 11.74 -9.76 -11.41
N CYS A 490 11.92 -9.96 -10.10
CA CYS A 490 11.69 -11.28 -9.51
C CYS A 490 10.18 -11.56 -9.45
N GLU A 491 9.76 -12.76 -9.82
CA GLU A 491 8.35 -13.15 -9.90
C GLU A 491 8.06 -14.36 -9.01
N PRO A 492 7.56 -14.14 -7.78
CA PRO A 492 7.37 -15.21 -6.82
C PRO A 492 6.29 -16.21 -7.22
N ALA A 493 5.30 -15.82 -8.04
CA ALA A 493 4.27 -16.74 -8.51
C ALA A 493 4.87 -17.91 -9.34
N LEU A 494 6.04 -17.72 -9.96
CA LEU A 494 6.69 -18.69 -10.83
C LEU A 494 7.68 -19.62 -10.11
N PHE A 495 7.90 -19.48 -8.80
CA PHE A 495 8.81 -20.36 -8.04
C PHE A 495 8.41 -21.85 -8.11
N HIS A 496 7.12 -22.15 -8.22
CA HIS A 496 6.64 -23.53 -8.28
C HIS A 496 7.17 -24.29 -9.51
N HIS A 497 7.37 -23.62 -10.65
CA HIS A 497 8.00 -24.21 -11.84
C HIS A 497 9.45 -24.61 -11.56
N LEU A 498 10.17 -23.79 -10.78
CA LEU A 498 11.54 -24.10 -10.37
C LEU A 498 11.59 -25.29 -9.40
N ASN A 499 10.59 -25.44 -8.53
CA ASN A 499 10.47 -26.61 -7.66
C ASN A 499 10.26 -27.89 -8.48
N THR A 500 9.39 -27.85 -9.48
CA THR A 500 9.17 -28.97 -10.43
C THR A 500 10.46 -29.31 -11.19
N LEU A 501 11.23 -28.31 -11.60
CA LEU A 501 12.54 -28.50 -12.24
C LEU A 501 13.55 -29.15 -11.29
N ALA A 502 13.60 -28.69 -10.04
CA ALA A 502 14.51 -29.19 -9.04
C ALA A 502 14.15 -30.63 -8.59
N GLU A 503 12.87 -31.00 -8.57
CA GLU A 503 12.44 -32.39 -8.32
C GLU A 503 13.03 -33.35 -9.35
N ARG A 504 13.04 -32.96 -10.63
CA ARG A 504 13.68 -33.73 -11.72
C ARG A 504 15.20 -33.85 -11.56
N LEU A 505 15.81 -32.96 -10.78
CA LEU A 505 17.25 -32.97 -10.47
C LEU A 505 17.57 -33.73 -9.17
N THR A 506 16.60 -34.42 -8.55
CA THR A 506 16.77 -35.25 -7.34
C THR A 506 17.31 -34.48 -6.13
N CYS A 507 16.88 -33.22 -5.99
CA CYS A 507 17.22 -32.35 -4.88
C CYS A 507 16.65 -32.84 -3.52
N THR A 508 17.30 -32.47 -2.42
CA THR A 508 16.84 -32.78 -1.05
C THR A 508 15.81 -31.76 -0.56
N ASN A 509 14.84 -32.22 0.23
CA ASN A 509 13.79 -31.36 0.79
C ASN A 509 14.32 -30.44 1.90
N LEU A 510 14.02 -29.13 1.82
CA LEU A 510 14.40 -28.13 2.81
C LEU A 510 13.29 -27.07 2.99
N PRO A 511 12.56 -27.05 4.12
CA PRO A 511 11.62 -25.98 4.44
C PRO A 511 12.38 -24.72 4.91
N ASN A 512 13.00 -24.01 3.96
CA ASN A 512 13.89 -22.87 4.22
C ASN A 512 13.59 -21.74 3.23
N LEU A 513 13.71 -20.47 3.66
CA LEU A 513 13.62 -19.29 2.79
C LEU A 513 14.56 -19.36 1.57
N PHE A 514 15.69 -20.05 1.72
CA PHE A 514 16.72 -20.23 0.68
C PHE A 514 16.62 -21.56 -0.05
N ALA A 515 15.48 -22.27 0.04
CA ALA A 515 15.20 -23.40 -0.83
C ALA A 515 15.23 -22.99 -2.31
N LEU A 516 15.34 -23.96 -3.22
CA LEU A 516 15.71 -23.76 -4.63
C LEU A 516 17.10 -23.17 -4.79
N SER A 517 18.06 -23.77 -4.11
CA SER A 517 19.45 -23.34 -4.14
C SER A 517 20.39 -24.50 -4.44
N PHE A 518 21.56 -24.18 -5.00
CA PHE A 518 22.59 -25.13 -5.42
C PHE A 518 23.89 -24.84 -4.69
N HIS A 519 24.50 -25.88 -4.16
CA HIS A 519 25.83 -25.78 -3.58
C HIS A 519 26.88 -25.58 -4.70
N PRO A 520 27.82 -24.63 -4.56
CA PRO A 520 28.83 -24.35 -5.58
C PRO A 520 29.70 -25.56 -5.94
N TRP A 521 29.86 -26.49 -5.00
CA TRP A 521 30.81 -27.59 -5.08
C TRP A 521 30.18 -28.98 -5.31
N GLY A 522 28.87 -29.11 -5.61
CA GLY A 522 28.28 -30.44 -5.84
C GLY A 522 26.77 -30.49 -6.13
N ARG A 523 26.21 -31.72 -6.17
CA ARG A 523 24.80 -32.02 -6.50
C ARG A 523 23.79 -31.74 -5.38
N HIS A 524 24.19 -31.01 -4.34
CA HIS A 524 23.28 -30.67 -3.24
C HIS A 524 22.42 -29.48 -3.67
N CYS A 525 21.13 -29.75 -3.82
CA CYS A 525 20.13 -28.73 -4.07
C CYS A 525 18.92 -28.89 -3.15
N GLY A 526 18.27 -27.77 -2.84
CA GLY A 526 17.13 -27.71 -1.93
C GLY A 526 15.78 -27.60 -2.65
N LEU A 527 14.79 -28.39 -2.26
CA LEU A 527 13.38 -28.21 -2.65
C LEU A 527 12.61 -27.46 -1.58
N GLN A 528 11.71 -26.55 -1.98
CA GLN A 528 10.80 -25.90 -1.05
C GLN A 528 9.61 -26.82 -0.76
N LEU A 529 9.36 -27.08 0.52
CA LEU A 529 8.18 -27.84 0.98
C LEU A 529 7.05 -26.96 1.48
N GLU A 530 7.36 -25.73 1.86
CA GLU A 530 6.39 -24.76 2.39
C GLU A 530 6.22 -23.64 1.36
N PRO A 531 5.14 -23.65 0.54
CA PRO A 531 4.95 -22.66 -0.53
C PRO A 531 4.91 -21.22 -0.03
N LEU A 532 4.49 -20.99 1.22
CA LEU A 532 4.50 -19.65 1.83
C LEU A 532 5.91 -19.11 2.11
N LEU A 533 6.95 -19.93 1.97
CA LEU A 533 8.36 -19.55 2.12
C LEU A 533 9.09 -19.36 0.79
N PHE A 534 8.42 -19.45 -0.35
CA PHE A 534 8.98 -18.93 -1.59
C PHE A 534 9.25 -17.43 -1.46
N SER A 535 10.48 -17.01 -1.76
CA SER A 535 10.95 -15.66 -1.43
C SER A 535 11.92 -15.11 -2.45
N CYS A 536 11.62 -13.96 -3.04
CA CYS A 536 12.55 -13.16 -3.80
C CYS A 536 13.63 -12.56 -2.89
N ALA A 537 13.22 -12.09 -1.70
CA ALA A 537 14.11 -11.57 -0.68
C ALA A 537 15.02 -12.65 -0.07
N GLY A 538 16.09 -12.19 0.58
CA GLY A 538 17.05 -13.04 1.28
C GLY A 538 18.20 -13.55 0.40
N SER A 539 19.40 -13.58 0.98
CA SER A 539 20.62 -14.10 0.36
C SER A 539 21.25 -15.16 1.27
N ASP A 540 22.00 -16.08 0.65
CA ASP A 540 22.71 -17.15 1.36
C ASP A 540 24.19 -17.14 0.93
N LEU A 541 25.10 -17.23 1.90
CA LEU A 541 26.55 -17.21 1.65
C LEU A 541 27.12 -18.57 1.24
N SER A 542 26.37 -19.65 1.46
CA SER A 542 26.77 -21.04 1.22
C SER A 542 26.13 -21.62 -0.04
N TYR A 543 24.97 -21.12 -0.44
CA TYR A 543 24.18 -21.64 -1.55
C TYR A 543 23.82 -20.56 -2.58
N ARG A 544 23.86 -20.95 -3.87
CA ARG A 544 23.45 -20.12 -5.00
C ARG A 544 21.96 -20.28 -5.24
N ARG A 545 21.19 -19.21 -5.26
CA ARG A 545 19.73 -19.27 -5.44
C ARG A 545 19.33 -19.34 -6.90
N LEU A 546 18.40 -20.24 -7.23
CA LEU A 546 17.74 -20.28 -8.52
C LEU A 546 16.53 -19.34 -8.49
N CYS A 547 16.53 -18.34 -9.36
CA CYS A 547 15.65 -17.19 -9.25
C CYS A 547 14.69 -17.12 -10.45
N PRO A 548 13.38 -17.02 -10.19
CA PRO A 548 12.39 -16.80 -11.23
C PRO A 548 12.32 -15.31 -11.51
N CYS A 549 12.82 -14.91 -12.66
CA CYS A 549 12.74 -13.53 -13.15
C CYS A 549 11.70 -13.43 -14.26
N ARG A 550 11.18 -12.23 -14.50
CA ARG A 550 10.34 -11.91 -15.65
C ARG A 550 10.66 -10.54 -16.22
N ALA A 551 10.36 -10.35 -17.50
CA ALA A 551 10.34 -9.02 -18.10
C ALA A 551 9.14 -8.22 -17.58
N HIS A 552 9.19 -6.90 -17.76
CA HIS A 552 8.08 -6.02 -17.43
C HIS A 552 7.87 -4.97 -18.53
N LEU A 553 6.65 -4.42 -18.58
CA LEU A 553 6.32 -3.32 -19.47
C LEU A 553 7.07 -2.03 -19.03
N PRO A 554 7.50 -1.17 -19.98
CA PRO A 554 8.06 0.14 -19.65
C PRO A 554 7.06 0.97 -18.82
N GLY A 555 7.51 1.58 -17.72
CA GLY A 555 6.65 2.35 -16.80
C GLY A 555 5.60 1.53 -16.03
N GLN A 556 5.60 0.19 -16.17
CA GLN A 556 4.61 -0.71 -15.56
C GLN A 556 5.27 -2.01 -15.11
N VAL A 557 6.05 -1.93 -14.02
CA VAL A 557 6.81 -3.08 -13.49
C VAL A 557 5.94 -4.24 -13.02
N ALA A 558 4.70 -3.96 -12.62
CA ALA A 558 3.75 -4.97 -12.14
C ALA A 558 3.32 -5.98 -13.21
N LEU A 559 3.42 -5.63 -14.50
CA LEU A 559 2.89 -6.43 -15.60
C LEU A 559 4.01 -6.85 -16.54
N CYS A 560 4.00 -8.12 -16.93
CA CYS A 560 4.82 -8.63 -18.03
C CYS A 560 4.17 -8.32 -19.39
N PRO A 561 4.92 -8.45 -20.50
CA PRO A 561 4.37 -8.27 -21.84
C PRO A 561 3.14 -9.16 -22.14
N ASP A 562 3.11 -10.37 -21.60
CA ASP A 562 2.05 -11.36 -21.83
C ASP A 562 1.02 -11.41 -20.68
N CYS A 563 0.93 -10.35 -19.86
CA CYS A 563 0.12 -10.35 -18.63
C CYS A 563 -1.26 -9.67 -18.76
N LEU A 564 -1.58 -9.11 -19.93
CA LEU A 564 -2.83 -8.38 -20.22
C LEU A 564 -3.61 -9.01 -21.37
#